data_AF-A0A9E1MA91-F1
#
_entry.id   AF-A0A9E1MA91-F1
#
_cell.length_a   1.000
_cell.length_b   1.000
_cell.length_c   1.000
_cell.angle_alpha   90.00
_cell.angle_beta   90.00
_cell.angle_gamma   90.00
#
_symmetry.space_group_name_H-M   'P 1'
#
loop_
_entity.id
_entity.type
_entity.pdbx_description
1 polymer ?
#
loop_
_entity_poly.entity_id
_entity_poly.type
_entity_poly.pdbx_seq_one_letter_code
_entity_poly.pdbx_strand_id
1 'polypeptide(L)'
;FVSDTITDSRLNEYFGFVQSEVDQILADAETEDQAENIRKWYDGYHFGDFDVYCPWDVMNYLLELQHNPQAKPVSYWKNTSDNAIIRSFIDHSGSSITKKLENLMAGETIVQRVDENLTYDYLHSSEDNLWSMLYLTGYLTKARNEQTDEVLPDGAIALMIPNEEIRDIFETTVIQWFDDSTRKWNRTLLFDAVWNGDSVNLTKEMNILLRRTISYHDYKEDFYHAFLAGIFTGAGYMVDSNKEHGEGRSDVVVYDPVNGRVAIFEAKYTKNQEKLESTCNTALQQIDERLYAKEYEDDYDQILCYGISFFKKRCLVKIK
;
A
#
# COMPACT_ATOMS: atom_id res chain seq x y z
N PHE A 1 13.25 19.66 -33.97
CA PHE A 1 13.88 19.29 -32.69
C PHE A 1 13.89 17.78 -32.62
N VAL A 2 15.05 17.17 -32.33
CA VAL A 2 15.09 15.76 -31.91
C VAL A 2 14.78 15.80 -30.42
N SER A 3 13.72 15.11 -29.99
CA SER A 3 13.37 15.01 -28.58
C SER A 3 14.14 13.84 -28.02
N ASP A 4 15.07 14.10 -27.10
CA ASP A 4 15.78 13.08 -26.36
C ASP A 4 14.91 12.68 -25.16
N THR A 5 14.36 11.47 -25.18
CA THR A 5 13.43 10.95 -24.15
C THR A 5 14.00 9.69 -23.49
N ILE A 6 13.39 9.26 -22.38
CA ILE A 6 13.79 8.06 -21.63
C ILE A 6 13.66 6.74 -22.42
N THR A 7 13.12 6.79 -23.64
CA THR A 7 12.99 5.66 -24.56
C THR A 7 14.02 5.69 -25.69
N ASP A 8 14.77 6.80 -25.86
CA ASP A 8 15.82 6.92 -26.88
C ASP A 8 17.12 6.26 -26.42
N SER A 9 17.57 5.26 -27.17
CA SER A 9 18.72 4.44 -26.81
C SER A 9 20.06 5.19 -26.70
N ARG A 10 20.14 6.41 -27.24
CA ARG A 10 21.38 7.18 -27.32
C ARG A 10 21.89 7.73 -25.99
N LEU A 11 21.01 7.93 -25.00
CA LEU A 11 21.37 8.62 -23.74
C LEU A 11 21.06 7.81 -22.47
N ASN A 12 20.64 6.56 -22.61
CA ASN A 12 20.16 5.71 -21.50
C ASN A 12 21.07 5.66 -20.27
N GLU A 13 22.39 5.61 -20.46
CA GLU A 13 23.37 5.48 -19.36
C GLU A 13 23.59 6.79 -18.57
N TYR A 14 23.12 7.94 -19.06
CA TYR A 14 23.37 9.25 -18.45
C TYR A 14 22.21 9.76 -17.58
N PHE A 15 21.12 9.00 -17.48
CA PHE A 15 19.94 9.37 -16.69
C PHE A 15 20.02 8.91 -15.23
N GLY A 16 21.01 8.08 -14.89
CA GLY A 16 21.22 7.58 -13.53
C GLY A 16 22.62 6.98 -13.38
N PHE A 17 22.84 6.28 -12.27
CA PHE A 17 24.07 5.49 -12.11
C PHE A 17 23.87 4.09 -12.66
N VAL A 18 24.84 3.54 -13.38
CA VAL A 18 24.84 2.12 -13.74
C VAL A 18 25.45 1.26 -12.63
N GLN A 19 25.21 -0.05 -12.66
CA GLN A 19 25.71 -0.99 -11.63
C GLN A 19 27.20 -0.80 -11.33
N SER A 20 28.05 -0.67 -12.35
CA SER A 20 29.50 -0.52 -12.15
C SER A 20 29.89 0.78 -11.44
N GLU A 21 29.10 1.85 -11.61
CA GLU A 21 29.34 3.11 -10.90
C GLU A 21 28.90 2.99 -9.45
N VAL A 22 27.76 2.37 -9.17
CA VAL A 22 27.29 2.10 -7.80
C VAL A 22 28.27 1.20 -7.05
N ASP A 23 28.77 0.13 -7.69
CA ASP A 23 29.78 -0.77 -7.12
C ASP A 23 31.06 0.00 -6.74
N GLN A 24 31.52 0.91 -7.61
CA GLN A 24 32.68 1.75 -7.34
C GLN A 24 32.43 2.72 -6.17
N ILE A 25 31.26 3.37 -6.14
CA ILE A 25 30.89 4.29 -5.06
C ILE A 25 30.84 3.54 -3.72
N LEU A 26 30.30 2.32 -3.69
CA LEU A 26 30.24 1.50 -2.48
C LEU A 26 31.62 1.10 -1.97
N ALA A 27 32.53 0.74 -2.88
CA ALA A 27 33.91 0.44 -2.53
C ALA A 27 34.66 1.67 -2.00
N ASP A 28 34.45 2.84 -2.62
CA ASP A 28 35.06 4.10 -2.18
C ASP A 28 34.54 4.56 -0.81
N ALA A 29 33.31 4.15 -0.45
CA ALA A 29 32.68 4.45 0.83
C ALA A 29 32.91 3.38 1.91
N GLU A 30 33.53 2.25 1.59
CA GLU A 30 33.69 1.07 2.46
C GLU A 30 32.34 0.51 2.99
N THR A 31 31.31 0.49 2.13
CA THR A 31 29.94 0.04 2.47
C THR A 31 29.39 -1.02 1.52
N GLU A 32 30.25 -1.90 0.99
CA GLU A 32 29.87 -2.94 0.02
C GLU A 32 28.84 -3.93 0.55
N ASP A 33 28.75 -4.10 1.88
CA ASP A 33 27.73 -4.91 2.54
C ASP A 33 26.30 -4.39 2.30
N GLN A 34 26.15 -3.15 1.86
CA GLN A 34 24.86 -2.50 1.56
C GLN A 34 24.43 -2.63 0.09
N ALA A 35 25.21 -3.27 -0.77
CA ALA A 35 24.93 -3.41 -2.20
C ALA A 35 23.53 -3.99 -2.49
N GLU A 36 23.13 -5.03 -1.76
CA GLU A 36 21.80 -5.63 -1.94
C GLU A 36 20.66 -4.68 -1.54
N ASN A 37 20.85 -3.89 -0.47
CA ASN A 37 19.86 -2.91 -0.03
C ASN A 37 19.70 -1.80 -1.06
N ILE A 38 20.80 -1.27 -1.59
CA ILE A 38 20.79 -0.22 -2.62
C ILE A 38 20.16 -0.73 -3.91
N ARG A 39 20.52 -1.93 -4.37
CA ARG A 39 19.88 -2.54 -5.54
C ARG A 39 18.39 -2.74 -5.34
N LYS A 40 17.98 -3.27 -4.19
CA LYS A 40 16.56 -3.52 -3.93
C LYS A 40 15.73 -2.22 -3.87
N TRP A 41 16.28 -1.16 -3.30
CA TRP A 41 15.53 0.07 -3.05
C TRP A 41 15.63 1.11 -4.15
N TYR A 42 16.75 1.18 -4.87
CA TYR A 42 17.08 2.32 -5.73
C TYR A 42 17.47 1.95 -7.17
N ASP A 43 17.67 0.66 -7.49
CA ASP A 43 17.80 0.15 -8.87
C ASP A 43 16.42 -0.16 -9.47
N GLY A 44 16.32 -0.20 -10.79
CA GLY A 44 15.17 -0.79 -11.48
C GLY A 44 14.59 0.09 -12.58
N TYR A 45 15.18 1.26 -12.86
CA TYR A 45 14.76 2.07 -13.99
C TYR A 45 15.37 1.54 -15.28
N HIS A 46 14.54 0.90 -16.10
CA HIS A 46 14.93 0.35 -17.38
C HIS A 46 14.78 1.38 -18.50
N PHE A 47 15.90 1.95 -18.95
CA PHE A 47 15.98 2.89 -20.06
C PHE A 47 16.71 2.24 -21.23
N GLY A 48 15.95 1.97 -22.30
CA GLY A 48 16.39 1.19 -23.46
C GLY A 48 17.00 -0.17 -23.10
N ASP A 49 18.33 -0.27 -23.07
CA ASP A 49 19.09 -1.50 -22.79
C ASP A 49 19.80 -1.50 -21.43
N PHE A 50 19.64 -0.44 -20.64
CA PHE A 50 20.32 -0.26 -19.35
C PHE A 50 19.33 -0.18 -18.20
N ASP A 51 19.72 -0.78 -17.07
CA ASP A 51 19.11 -0.51 -15.78
C ASP A 51 19.95 0.55 -15.07
N VAL A 52 19.29 1.58 -14.56
CA VAL A 52 19.94 2.67 -13.83
C VAL A 52 19.32 2.85 -12.45
N TYR A 53 20.18 3.29 -11.55
CA TYR A 53 19.85 3.70 -10.20
C TYR A 53 19.55 5.20 -10.17
N CYS A 54 18.63 5.61 -9.31
CA CYS A 54 18.42 7.04 -9.06
C CYS A 54 19.64 7.62 -8.29
N PRO A 55 20.38 8.59 -8.87
CA PRO A 55 21.57 9.13 -8.22
C PRO A 55 21.30 9.79 -6.88
N TRP A 56 20.16 10.48 -6.76
CA TRP A 56 19.76 11.17 -5.54
C TRP A 56 19.57 10.19 -4.38
N ASP A 57 18.89 9.07 -4.61
CA ASP A 57 18.55 8.12 -3.55
C ASP A 57 19.79 7.35 -3.09
N VAL A 58 20.65 6.94 -4.04
CA VAL A 58 21.94 6.30 -3.74
C VAL A 58 22.81 7.22 -2.89
N MET A 59 22.98 8.49 -3.29
CA MET A 59 23.84 9.42 -2.56
C MET A 59 23.30 9.79 -1.18
N ASN A 60 21.98 9.93 -1.01
CA ASN A 60 21.39 10.18 0.31
C ASN A 60 21.55 8.98 1.24
N TYR A 61 21.35 7.75 0.75
CA TYR A 61 21.55 6.58 1.59
C TYR A 61 22.99 6.42 2.06
N LEU A 62 23.97 6.68 1.17
CA LEU A 62 25.37 6.69 1.55
C LEU A 62 25.69 7.78 2.58
N LEU A 63 25.11 8.97 2.43
CA LEU A 63 25.26 10.05 3.42
C LEU A 63 24.70 9.64 4.80
N GLU A 64 23.56 8.93 4.84
CA GLU A 64 23.00 8.42 6.10
C GLU A 64 23.87 7.32 6.72
N LEU A 65 24.41 6.41 5.90
CA LEU A 65 25.32 5.35 6.37
C LEU A 65 26.59 5.90 7.00
N GLN A 66 27.10 7.03 6.49
CA GLN A 66 28.25 7.73 7.09
C GLN A 66 27.96 8.24 8.50
N HIS A 67 26.72 8.66 8.78
CA HIS A 67 26.31 9.11 10.11
C HIS A 67 25.88 7.95 11.02
N ASN A 68 25.24 6.93 10.45
CA ASN A 68 24.72 5.77 11.14
C ASN A 68 24.91 4.50 10.28
N PRO A 69 25.94 3.68 10.57
CA PRO A 69 26.20 2.44 9.84
C PRO A 69 25.10 1.37 9.95
N GLN A 70 24.08 1.59 10.79
CA GLN A 70 22.91 0.71 10.94
C GLN A 70 21.64 1.34 10.35
N ALA A 71 21.77 2.45 9.60
CA ALA A 71 20.65 3.06 8.89
C ALA A 71 20.01 2.04 7.94
N LYS A 72 18.68 2.09 7.84
CA LYS A 72 17.93 1.31 6.85
C LYS A 72 17.64 2.21 5.65
N PRO A 73 17.52 1.65 4.44
CA PRO A 73 17.08 2.41 3.29
C PRO A 73 15.66 2.97 3.54
N VAL A 74 15.41 4.15 3.00
CA VAL A 74 14.13 4.87 3.11
C VAL A 74 13.75 5.47 1.75
N SER A 75 12.51 5.91 1.64
CA SER A 75 11.98 6.59 0.45
C SER A 75 12.36 8.08 0.49
N TYR A 76 13.46 8.46 -0.15
CA TYR A 76 13.91 9.85 -0.23
C TYR A 76 13.05 10.66 -1.21
N TRP A 77 12.61 10.05 -2.31
CA TRP A 77 11.77 10.66 -3.34
C TRP A 77 10.38 11.04 -2.83
N LYS A 78 9.90 10.33 -1.80
CA LYS A 78 8.62 10.59 -1.11
C LYS A 78 8.47 12.02 -0.62
N ASN A 79 9.56 12.65 -0.20
CA ASN A 79 9.57 14.01 0.36
C ASN A 79 9.88 15.11 -0.66
N THR A 80 10.26 14.73 -1.88
CA THR A 80 10.71 15.66 -2.93
C THR A 80 9.81 15.67 -4.17
N SER A 81 8.91 14.70 -4.31
CA SER A 81 7.99 14.56 -5.44
C SER A 81 6.55 14.98 -5.10
N ASP A 82 5.83 15.54 -6.08
CA ASP A 82 4.38 15.78 -5.95
C ASP A 82 3.61 14.47 -6.17
N ASN A 83 3.48 13.69 -5.09
CA ASN A 83 2.75 12.42 -5.07
C ASN A 83 1.23 12.61 -5.27
N ALA A 84 0.73 13.86 -5.39
CA ALA A 84 -0.68 14.13 -5.71
C ALA A 84 -1.09 13.53 -7.06
N ILE A 85 -0.14 13.27 -7.97
CA ILE A 85 -0.44 12.60 -9.23
C ILE A 85 -1.02 11.19 -8.99
N ILE A 86 -0.41 10.36 -8.15
CA ILE A 86 -0.95 9.03 -7.81
C ILE A 86 -2.35 9.17 -7.20
N ARG A 87 -2.53 10.14 -6.30
CA ARG A 87 -3.83 10.39 -5.66
C ARG A 87 -4.91 10.77 -6.67
N SER A 88 -4.58 11.62 -7.63
CA SER A 88 -5.51 12.01 -8.70
C SER A 88 -5.94 10.81 -9.55
N PHE A 89 -5.09 9.79 -9.70
CA PHE A 89 -5.43 8.56 -10.45
C PHE A 89 -6.43 7.70 -9.68
N ILE A 90 -6.22 7.56 -8.37
CA ILE A 90 -7.11 6.78 -7.53
C ILE A 90 -8.49 7.46 -7.47
N ASP A 91 -8.54 8.80 -7.39
CA ASP A 91 -9.80 9.56 -7.37
C ASP A 91 -10.61 9.47 -8.68
N HIS A 92 -9.97 9.31 -9.84
CA HIS A 92 -10.64 9.19 -11.14
C HIS A 92 -10.99 7.73 -11.53
N SER A 93 -10.77 6.76 -10.65
CA SER A 93 -10.71 5.35 -11.03
C SER A 93 -12.08 4.65 -11.22
N GLY A 94 -12.30 4.13 -12.44
CA GLY A 94 -13.23 3.03 -12.69
C GLY A 94 -12.59 1.66 -12.40
N SER A 95 -13.36 0.57 -12.43
CA SER A 95 -12.91 -0.78 -12.02
C SER A 95 -11.68 -1.34 -12.78
N SER A 96 -11.39 -0.83 -13.98
CA SER A 96 -10.21 -1.17 -14.79
C SER A 96 -8.90 -0.69 -14.15
N ILE A 97 -8.86 0.58 -13.73
CA ILE A 97 -7.67 1.21 -13.15
C ILE A 97 -7.32 0.56 -11.81
N THR A 98 -8.33 0.29 -10.97
CA THR A 98 -8.13 -0.41 -9.70
C THR A 98 -7.40 -1.73 -9.91
N LYS A 99 -7.84 -2.56 -10.85
CA LYS A 99 -7.21 -3.87 -11.12
C LYS A 99 -5.76 -3.73 -11.61
N LYS A 100 -5.47 -2.75 -12.47
CA LYS A 100 -4.10 -2.49 -12.94
C LYS A 100 -3.18 -2.04 -11.81
N LEU A 101 -3.65 -1.18 -10.91
CA LEU A 101 -2.93 -0.81 -9.69
C LEU A 101 -2.68 -2.04 -8.81
N GLU A 102 -3.67 -2.91 -8.62
CA GLU A 102 -3.50 -4.15 -7.85
C GLU A 102 -2.41 -5.06 -8.44
N ASN A 103 -2.35 -5.19 -9.77
CA ASN A 103 -1.31 -5.95 -10.46
C ASN A 103 0.08 -5.31 -10.30
N LEU A 104 0.20 -4.00 -10.54
CA LEU A 104 1.46 -3.28 -10.37
C LEU A 104 2.00 -3.42 -8.95
N MET A 105 1.10 -3.23 -7.99
CA MET A 105 1.41 -3.45 -6.60
C MET A 105 1.84 -4.91 -6.44
N ALA A 106 1.13 -5.91 -7.00
CA ALA A 106 1.47 -7.35 -6.96
C ALA A 106 2.90 -7.71 -7.40
N GLY A 107 3.65 -6.76 -7.97
CA GLY A 107 4.92 -6.99 -8.64
C GLY A 107 4.73 -7.50 -10.06
N GLU A 108 3.49 -7.51 -10.54
CA GLU A 108 3.14 -7.88 -11.91
C GLU A 108 3.24 -6.65 -12.84
N THR A 109 3.19 -6.91 -14.14
CA THR A 109 3.23 -5.88 -15.18
C THR A 109 1.82 -5.50 -15.65
N ILE A 110 1.67 -4.30 -16.20
CA ILE A 110 0.48 -3.90 -16.97
C ILE A 110 0.87 -3.52 -18.41
N VAL A 111 0.05 -3.84 -19.39
CA VAL A 111 0.32 -3.50 -20.80
C VAL A 111 -0.45 -2.24 -21.17
N GLN A 112 0.27 -1.15 -21.48
CA GLN A 112 -0.31 0.16 -21.83
C GLN A 112 0.36 0.75 -23.07
N ARG A 113 -0.33 1.69 -23.73
CA ARG A 113 0.29 2.58 -24.72
C ARG A 113 0.84 3.80 -24.01
N VAL A 114 2.07 4.18 -24.34
CA VAL A 114 2.73 5.36 -23.79
C VAL A 114 2.77 6.46 -24.84
N ASP A 115 2.25 7.63 -24.52
CA ASP A 115 2.40 8.85 -25.31
C ASP A 115 3.49 9.74 -24.69
N GLU A 116 4.62 9.87 -25.37
CA GLU A 116 5.77 10.67 -24.92
C GLU A 116 5.56 12.18 -25.13
N ASN A 117 4.56 12.58 -25.92
CA ASN A 117 4.29 13.99 -26.25
C ASN A 117 3.17 14.60 -25.40
N LEU A 118 2.92 14.02 -24.22
CA LEU A 118 1.90 14.50 -23.30
C LEU A 118 2.18 15.93 -22.84
N THR A 119 1.15 16.76 -22.92
CA THR A 119 1.14 18.10 -22.32
C THR A 119 0.24 18.07 -21.09
N TYR A 120 0.59 18.88 -20.08
CA TYR A 120 -0.10 18.92 -18.79
C TYR A 120 -1.64 19.10 -18.90
N ASP A 121 -2.10 19.78 -19.95
CA ASP A 121 -3.52 20.06 -20.20
C ASP A 121 -4.36 18.82 -20.55
N TYR A 122 -3.73 17.70 -20.93
CA TYR A 122 -4.41 16.45 -21.32
C TYR A 122 -4.22 15.31 -20.31
N LEU A 123 -3.67 15.60 -19.12
CA LEU A 123 -3.38 14.59 -18.10
C LEU A 123 -4.60 13.71 -17.74
N HIS A 124 -5.77 14.32 -17.61
CA HIS A 124 -7.00 13.65 -17.18
C HIS A 124 -7.93 13.23 -18.33
N SER A 125 -7.50 13.38 -19.60
CA SER A 125 -8.39 13.11 -20.73
C SER A 125 -8.56 11.63 -21.07
N SER A 126 -7.66 10.75 -20.62
CA SER A 126 -7.76 9.30 -20.86
C SER A 126 -6.98 8.49 -19.81
N GLU A 127 -7.33 7.20 -19.67
CA GLU A 127 -6.57 6.25 -18.84
C GLU A 127 -5.14 6.03 -19.38
N ASP A 128 -4.93 6.05 -20.70
CA ASP A 128 -3.60 5.87 -21.29
C ASP A 128 -2.68 7.07 -20.98
N ASN A 129 -3.22 8.29 -20.93
CA ASN A 129 -2.45 9.50 -20.57
C ASN A 129 -1.99 9.46 -19.12
N LEU A 130 -2.85 8.92 -18.25
CA LEU A 130 -2.51 8.64 -16.86
C LEU A 130 -1.32 7.67 -16.81
N TRP A 131 -1.41 6.48 -17.41
CA TRP A 131 -0.30 5.52 -17.37
C TRP A 131 1.00 6.05 -17.98
N SER A 132 0.90 6.78 -19.08
CA SER A 132 2.04 7.44 -19.73
C SER A 132 2.73 8.42 -18.77
N MET A 133 1.97 9.18 -17.98
CA MET A 133 2.55 10.14 -17.04
C MET A 133 3.27 9.47 -15.88
N LEU A 134 2.72 8.39 -15.31
CA LEU A 134 3.44 7.62 -14.28
C LEU A 134 4.75 7.04 -14.82
N TYR A 135 4.78 6.62 -16.08
CA TYR A 135 6.00 6.16 -16.73
C TYR A 135 7.01 7.31 -16.94
N LEU A 136 6.59 8.41 -17.56
CA LEU A 136 7.46 9.55 -17.88
C LEU A 136 8.05 10.24 -16.65
N THR A 137 7.37 10.14 -15.51
CA THR A 137 7.81 10.74 -14.23
C THR A 137 8.55 9.76 -13.33
N GLY A 138 8.73 8.49 -13.75
CA GLY A 138 9.51 7.50 -13.00
C GLY A 138 8.76 6.76 -11.89
N TYR A 139 7.42 6.89 -11.80
CA TYR A 139 6.62 6.00 -10.94
C TYR A 139 6.46 4.60 -11.55
N LEU A 140 6.63 4.48 -12.86
CA LEU A 140 6.66 3.20 -13.56
C LEU A 140 7.89 3.15 -14.46
N THR A 141 8.33 1.93 -14.71
CA THR A 141 9.39 1.62 -15.66
C THR A 141 8.95 0.53 -16.63
N LYS A 142 9.69 0.36 -17.72
CA LYS A 142 9.45 -0.71 -18.67
C LYS A 142 9.93 -2.04 -18.06
N ALA A 143 9.07 -3.05 -18.11
CA ALA A 143 9.47 -4.40 -17.74
C ALA A 143 10.54 -4.94 -18.71
N ARG A 144 11.49 -5.72 -18.19
CA ARG A 144 12.53 -6.33 -19.01
C ARG A 144 11.88 -7.34 -19.97
N ASN A 145 12.46 -7.52 -21.16
CA ASN A 145 11.92 -8.47 -22.15
C ASN A 145 11.78 -9.90 -21.60
N GLU A 146 12.65 -10.28 -20.67
CA GLU A 146 12.64 -11.60 -19.98
C GLU A 146 11.51 -11.74 -18.94
N GLN A 147 10.88 -10.64 -18.55
CA GLN A 147 9.76 -10.59 -17.58
C GLN A 147 8.39 -10.61 -18.29
N THR A 148 8.38 -10.67 -19.62
CA THR A 148 7.15 -10.66 -20.43
C THR A 148 7.12 -11.87 -21.36
N ASP A 149 6.29 -12.87 -21.06
CA ASP A 149 6.09 -14.05 -21.92
C ASP A 149 5.13 -13.78 -23.10
N GLU A 150 4.53 -12.60 -23.19
CA GLU A 150 3.47 -12.27 -24.15
C GLU A 150 3.95 -11.38 -25.30
N VAL A 151 3.47 -11.68 -26.52
CA VAL A 151 3.61 -10.78 -27.67
C VAL A 151 2.75 -9.55 -27.41
N LEU A 152 3.41 -8.41 -27.16
CA LEU A 152 2.72 -7.15 -26.91
C LEU A 152 2.07 -6.62 -28.20
N PRO A 153 0.89 -5.97 -28.12
CA PRO A 153 0.31 -5.25 -29.24
C PRO A 153 1.25 -4.17 -29.77
N ASP A 154 1.19 -3.88 -31.07
CA ASP A 154 2.00 -2.82 -31.68
C ASP A 154 1.83 -1.48 -30.94
N GLY A 155 2.97 -0.91 -30.52
CA GLY A 155 3.06 0.34 -29.77
C GLY A 155 2.72 0.25 -28.29
N ALA A 156 2.51 -0.95 -27.74
CA ALA A 156 2.29 -1.16 -26.30
C ALA A 156 3.58 -1.53 -25.57
N ILE A 157 3.66 -1.14 -24.31
CA ILE A 157 4.79 -1.38 -23.40
C ILE A 157 4.24 -2.06 -22.15
N ALA A 158 4.95 -3.07 -21.66
CA ALA A 158 4.72 -3.64 -20.33
C ALA A 158 5.38 -2.74 -19.29
N LEU A 159 4.58 -2.22 -18.36
CA LEU A 159 5.00 -1.31 -17.30
C LEU A 159 4.97 -2.01 -15.94
N MET A 160 5.92 -1.69 -15.07
CA MET A 160 6.02 -2.19 -13.69
C MET A 160 6.50 -1.11 -12.72
N ILE A 161 6.34 -1.36 -11.42
CA ILE A 161 6.97 -0.54 -10.37
C ILE A 161 8.47 -0.86 -10.35
N PRO A 162 9.38 0.14 -10.44
CA PRO A 162 10.81 -0.11 -10.59
C PRO A 162 11.45 -0.73 -9.34
N ASN A 163 11.11 -0.25 -8.15
CA ASN A 163 11.84 -0.56 -6.92
C ASN A 163 10.98 -0.45 -5.65
N GLU A 164 11.57 -0.79 -4.49
CA GLU A 164 10.86 -0.74 -3.21
C GLU A 164 10.50 0.67 -2.74
N GLU A 165 11.28 1.69 -3.11
CA GLU A 165 10.96 3.09 -2.79
C GLU A 165 9.66 3.53 -3.45
N ILE A 166 9.55 3.31 -4.76
CA ILE A 166 8.33 3.64 -5.49
C ILE A 166 7.16 2.80 -4.98
N ARG A 167 7.39 1.51 -4.67
CA ARG A 167 6.38 0.66 -4.03
C ARG A 167 5.88 1.26 -2.72
N ASP A 168 6.75 1.72 -1.82
CA ASP A 168 6.37 2.39 -0.56
C ASP A 168 5.53 3.65 -0.80
N ILE A 169 5.86 4.43 -1.84
CA ILE A 169 5.09 5.63 -2.21
C ILE A 169 3.69 5.26 -2.67
N PHE A 170 3.53 4.25 -3.53
CA PHE A 170 2.21 3.75 -3.90
C PHE A 170 1.45 3.20 -2.68
N GLU A 171 2.08 2.38 -1.84
CA GLU A 171 1.45 1.80 -0.64
C GLU A 171 0.94 2.91 0.30
N THR A 172 1.81 3.87 0.63
CA THR A 172 1.46 4.98 1.52
C THR A 172 0.36 5.84 0.93
N THR A 173 0.41 6.14 -0.38
CA THR A 173 -0.60 6.98 -1.04
C THR A 173 -1.95 6.27 -1.09
N VAL A 174 -1.98 4.96 -1.33
CA VAL A 174 -3.20 4.16 -1.31
C VAL A 174 -3.80 4.11 0.10
N ILE A 175 -2.98 3.96 1.14
CA ILE A 175 -3.43 4.00 2.55
C ILE A 175 -4.05 5.37 2.87
N GLN A 176 -3.34 6.46 2.57
CA GLN A 176 -3.85 7.82 2.82
C GLN A 176 -5.12 8.11 2.02
N TRP A 177 -5.19 7.69 0.77
CA TRP A 177 -6.40 7.81 -0.04
C TRP A 177 -7.56 7.02 0.56
N PHE A 178 -7.30 5.82 1.09
CA PHE A 178 -8.33 5.04 1.76
C PHE A 178 -8.84 5.76 3.02
N ASP A 179 -7.95 6.29 3.84
CA ASP A 179 -8.32 7.07 5.03
C ASP A 179 -9.18 8.30 4.67
N ASP A 180 -8.84 9.00 3.59
CA ASP A 180 -9.57 10.18 3.13
C ASP A 180 -10.91 9.85 2.43
N SER A 181 -10.95 8.78 1.63
CA SER A 181 -12.16 8.33 0.94
C SER A 181 -13.18 7.75 1.91
N THR A 182 -12.71 7.06 2.95
CA THR A 182 -13.59 6.54 4.00
C THR A 182 -14.26 7.68 4.78
N ARG A 183 -13.60 8.84 5.00
CA ARG A 183 -14.23 10.04 5.62
C ARG A 183 -15.47 10.54 4.86
N LYS A 184 -15.52 10.35 3.54
CA LYS A 184 -16.65 10.73 2.69
C LYS A 184 -17.76 9.66 2.62
N TRP A 185 -17.49 8.46 3.13
CA TRP A 185 -18.44 7.35 3.09
C TRP A 185 -19.53 7.48 4.15
N ASN A 186 -20.77 7.23 3.78
CA ASN A 186 -21.85 7.11 4.75
C ASN A 186 -21.69 5.80 5.54
N ARG A 187 -21.08 5.91 6.73
CA ARG A 187 -20.79 4.79 7.63
C ARG A 187 -21.90 4.52 8.65
N THR A 188 -23.04 5.20 8.57
CA THR A 188 -24.12 5.06 9.56
C THR A 188 -24.53 3.59 9.72
N LEU A 189 -24.74 2.87 8.62
CA LEU A 189 -25.10 1.44 8.66
C LEU A 189 -24.01 0.56 9.30
N LEU A 190 -22.73 0.88 9.09
CA LEU A 190 -21.63 0.13 9.69
C LEU A 190 -21.57 0.37 11.20
N PHE A 191 -21.72 1.62 11.65
CA PHE A 191 -21.69 1.93 13.08
C PHE A 191 -22.95 1.51 13.82
N ASP A 192 -24.12 1.60 13.18
CA ASP A 192 -25.34 1.03 13.73
C ASP A 192 -25.18 -0.48 13.91
N ALA A 193 -24.54 -1.17 12.96
CA ALA A 193 -24.28 -2.60 13.08
C ALA A 193 -23.29 -2.94 14.21
N VAL A 194 -22.25 -2.12 14.41
CA VAL A 194 -21.36 -2.25 15.58
C VAL A 194 -22.17 -2.04 16.86
N TRP A 195 -22.78 -0.88 17.06
CA TRP A 195 -23.37 -0.58 18.37
C TRP A 195 -24.63 -1.39 18.72
N ASN A 196 -25.30 -2.00 17.73
CA ASN A 196 -26.43 -2.90 17.95
C ASN A 196 -26.05 -4.39 18.01
N GLY A 197 -24.76 -4.73 17.90
CA GLY A 197 -24.34 -6.13 17.91
C GLY A 197 -24.69 -6.94 16.65
N ASP A 198 -25.02 -6.27 15.54
CA ASP A 198 -25.44 -6.92 14.30
C ASP A 198 -24.22 -7.34 13.46
N SER A 199 -23.64 -8.49 13.82
CA SER A 199 -22.45 -9.01 13.15
C SER A 199 -22.69 -9.36 11.67
N VAL A 200 -23.93 -9.61 11.26
CA VAL A 200 -24.31 -9.93 9.87
C VAL A 200 -24.22 -8.68 8.99
N ASN A 201 -24.86 -7.59 9.41
CA ASN A 201 -24.76 -6.32 8.68
C ASN A 201 -23.34 -5.75 8.78
N LEU A 202 -22.66 -5.88 9.92
CA LEU A 202 -21.26 -5.47 10.05
C LEU A 202 -20.36 -6.21 9.05
N THR A 203 -20.51 -7.53 8.95
CA THR A 203 -19.81 -8.35 7.94
C THR A 203 -20.10 -7.84 6.53
N LYS A 204 -21.36 -7.53 6.21
CA LYS A 204 -21.76 -7.06 4.87
C LYS A 204 -21.14 -5.70 4.53
N GLU A 205 -21.24 -4.72 5.42
CA GLU A 205 -20.72 -3.37 5.19
C GLU A 205 -19.19 -3.36 5.11
N MET A 206 -18.50 -4.11 5.97
CA MET A 206 -17.05 -4.28 5.88
C MET A 206 -16.63 -4.91 4.55
N ASN A 207 -17.36 -5.92 4.07
CA ASN A 207 -17.12 -6.54 2.77
C ASN A 207 -17.36 -5.59 1.58
N ILE A 208 -18.23 -4.59 1.71
CA ILE A 208 -18.43 -3.54 0.69
C ILE A 208 -17.21 -2.62 0.66
N LEU A 209 -16.70 -2.24 1.84
CA LEU A 209 -15.51 -1.39 1.97
C LEU A 209 -14.26 -2.09 1.44
N LEU A 210 -14.00 -3.34 1.86
CA LEU A 210 -12.88 -4.17 1.37
C LEU A 210 -12.90 -4.38 -0.15
N ARG A 211 -14.08 -4.33 -0.79
CA ARG A 211 -14.16 -4.46 -2.25
C ARG A 211 -13.75 -3.20 -3.00
N ARG A 212 -13.91 -2.05 -2.36
CA ARG A 212 -13.57 -0.73 -2.89
C ARG A 212 -12.10 -0.37 -2.66
N THR A 213 -11.41 -1.07 -1.77
CA THR A 213 -9.96 -0.90 -1.59
C THR A 213 -9.20 -1.47 -2.78
N ILE A 214 -8.05 -0.85 -3.05
CA ILE A 214 -7.01 -1.44 -3.91
C ILE A 214 -6.38 -2.58 -3.10
N SER A 215 -6.48 -3.81 -3.63
CA SER A 215 -5.91 -5.02 -3.03
C SER A 215 -4.53 -5.32 -3.58
N TYR A 216 -3.50 -5.13 -2.77
CA TYR A 216 -2.17 -5.66 -3.06
C TYR A 216 -1.93 -7.00 -2.30
N HIS A 217 -1.13 -7.90 -2.89
CA HIS A 217 -0.78 -9.23 -2.40
C HIS A 217 -0.03 -9.23 -1.06
N ASP A 218 -0.28 -10.30 -0.29
CA ASP A 218 -0.02 -10.41 1.15
C ASP A 218 -0.42 -9.12 1.89
N TYR A 219 -1.74 -8.90 2.00
CA TYR A 219 -2.29 -8.14 3.12
C TYR A 219 -1.66 -8.70 4.40
N LYS A 220 -0.55 -8.10 4.81
CA LYS A 220 0.02 -8.32 6.12
C LYS A 220 -1.05 -7.90 7.12
N GLU A 221 -0.99 -8.47 8.31
CA GLU A 221 -1.89 -8.11 9.41
C GLU A 221 -2.08 -6.59 9.52
N ASP A 222 -0.96 -5.87 9.33
CA ASP A 222 -0.83 -4.42 9.21
C ASP A 222 -1.88 -3.72 8.34
N PHE A 223 -2.19 -4.26 7.16
CA PHE A 223 -3.21 -3.66 6.30
C PHE A 223 -4.59 -3.77 6.91
N TYR A 224 -4.97 -4.96 7.42
CA TYR A 224 -6.30 -5.16 7.97
C TYR A 224 -6.48 -4.39 9.29
N HIS A 225 -5.41 -4.26 10.07
CA HIS A 225 -5.37 -3.39 11.25
C HIS A 225 -5.54 -1.93 10.88
N ALA A 226 -4.76 -1.42 9.91
CA ALA A 226 -4.90 -0.05 9.41
C ALA A 226 -6.30 0.19 8.80
N PHE A 227 -6.82 -0.77 8.04
CA PHE A 227 -8.16 -0.73 7.46
C PHE A 227 -9.24 -0.60 8.54
N LEU A 228 -9.17 -1.42 9.59
CA LEU A 228 -10.08 -1.36 10.73
C LEU A 228 -9.97 -0.01 11.46
N ALA A 229 -8.76 0.37 11.88
CA ALA A 229 -8.53 1.62 12.61
C ALA A 229 -8.96 2.85 11.80
N GLY A 230 -8.67 2.87 10.50
CA GLY A 230 -9.01 3.96 9.57
C GLY A 230 -10.52 4.13 9.39
N ILE A 231 -11.31 3.05 9.35
CA ILE A 231 -12.78 3.12 9.27
C ILE A 231 -13.35 3.86 10.48
N PHE A 232 -12.88 3.55 11.69
CA PHE A 232 -13.41 4.14 12.93
C PHE A 232 -12.87 5.55 13.18
N THR A 233 -11.57 5.76 13.02
CA THR A 233 -10.93 7.08 13.20
C THR A 233 -11.48 8.09 12.21
N GLY A 234 -11.67 7.69 10.94
CA GLY A 234 -12.21 8.57 9.92
C GLY A 234 -13.68 8.96 10.14
N ALA A 235 -14.37 8.38 11.13
CA ALA A 235 -15.70 8.81 11.56
C ALA A 235 -15.72 9.65 12.84
N GLY A 236 -14.53 9.98 13.37
CA GLY A 236 -14.37 10.78 14.56
C GLY A 236 -14.45 9.98 15.87
N TYR A 237 -14.45 8.64 15.83
CA TYR A 237 -14.29 7.86 17.04
C TYR A 237 -12.85 7.91 17.53
N MET A 238 -12.69 7.84 18.85
CA MET A 238 -11.40 7.60 19.47
C MET A 238 -11.07 6.11 19.31
N VAL A 239 -9.88 5.80 18.78
CA VAL A 239 -9.46 4.44 18.45
C VAL A 239 -8.08 4.20 19.02
N ASP A 240 -7.93 3.14 19.80
CA ASP A 240 -6.62 2.59 20.17
C ASP A 240 -6.30 1.41 19.26
N SER A 241 -5.12 1.42 18.62
CA SER A 241 -4.61 0.31 17.82
C SER A 241 -3.27 -0.16 18.36
N ASN A 242 -3.19 -1.42 18.80
CA ASN A 242 -2.02 -1.97 19.49
C ASN A 242 -1.27 -2.96 18.59
N LYS A 243 -0.45 -2.44 17.66
CA LYS A 243 0.40 -3.27 16.79
C LYS A 243 1.70 -3.75 17.47
N GLU A 244 2.28 -2.96 18.38
CA GLU A 244 3.69 -3.13 18.80
C GLU A 244 3.91 -3.84 20.15
N HIS A 245 2.84 -4.34 20.79
CA HIS A 245 2.95 -4.99 22.10
C HIS A 245 2.47 -6.44 22.02
N GLY A 246 3.40 -7.33 21.69
CA GLY A 246 3.21 -8.78 21.60
C GLY A 246 2.88 -9.49 22.92
N GLU A 247 2.27 -8.82 23.89
CA GLU A 247 1.88 -9.41 25.17
C GLU A 247 0.52 -8.84 25.65
N GLY A 248 -0.58 -9.30 25.04
CA GLY A 248 -1.88 -9.38 25.72
C GLY A 248 -2.89 -8.25 25.57
N ARG A 249 -2.89 -7.48 24.46
CA ARG A 249 -3.91 -6.46 24.16
C ARG A 249 -4.65 -6.75 22.86
N SER A 250 -5.88 -6.22 22.73
CA SER A 250 -6.68 -6.31 21.51
C SER A 250 -6.16 -5.41 20.40
N ASP A 251 -6.40 -5.82 19.15
CA ASP A 251 -5.87 -5.15 17.97
C ASP A 251 -6.42 -3.73 17.76
N VAL A 252 -7.75 -3.56 17.91
CA VAL A 252 -8.44 -2.27 17.74
C VAL A 252 -9.52 -2.12 18.79
N VAL A 253 -9.51 -1.00 19.52
CA VAL A 253 -10.55 -0.62 20.49
C VAL A 253 -11.16 0.69 20.06
N VAL A 254 -12.49 0.74 19.99
CA VAL A 254 -13.26 1.90 19.57
C VAL A 254 -14.09 2.39 20.75
N TYR A 255 -13.91 3.65 21.12
CA TYR A 255 -14.58 4.25 22.26
C TYR A 255 -15.72 5.15 21.80
N ASP A 256 -16.85 5.05 22.50
CA ASP A 256 -17.95 6.00 22.44
C ASP A 256 -18.28 6.47 23.87
N PRO A 257 -17.45 7.38 24.44
CA PRO A 257 -17.63 7.86 25.81
C PRO A 257 -18.95 8.60 26.02
N VAL A 258 -19.53 9.18 24.95
CA VAL A 258 -20.79 9.92 25.02
C VAL A 258 -21.95 9.01 25.41
N ASN A 259 -21.93 7.77 24.94
CA ASN A 259 -22.97 6.79 25.22
C ASN A 259 -22.52 5.70 26.23
N GLY A 260 -21.32 5.83 26.81
CA GLY A 260 -20.79 4.83 27.75
C GLY A 260 -20.52 3.47 27.12
N ARG A 261 -20.08 3.41 25.85
CA ARG A 261 -19.86 2.16 25.11
C ARG A 261 -18.43 2.00 24.62
N VAL A 262 -17.98 0.76 24.55
CA VAL A 262 -16.70 0.37 23.94
C VAL A 262 -16.87 -0.87 23.07
N ALA A 263 -16.20 -0.88 21.92
CA ALA A 263 -16.16 -2.03 21.03
C ALA A 263 -14.71 -2.50 20.84
N ILE A 264 -14.46 -3.76 21.15
CA ILE A 264 -13.16 -4.42 21.10
C ILE A 264 -13.14 -5.34 19.88
N PHE A 265 -12.13 -5.19 19.03
CA PHE A 265 -11.94 -5.99 17.84
C PHE A 265 -10.63 -6.76 17.92
N GLU A 266 -10.71 -8.06 17.67
CA GLU A 266 -9.56 -8.93 17.42
C GLU A 266 -9.66 -9.44 15.98
N ALA A 267 -8.63 -9.16 15.18
CA ALA A 267 -8.54 -9.48 13.78
C ALA A 267 -7.55 -10.61 13.54
N LYS A 268 -7.95 -11.56 12.70
CA LYS A 268 -7.08 -12.65 12.24
C LYS A 268 -7.13 -12.73 10.72
N TYR A 269 -6.03 -13.21 10.13
CA TYR A 269 -5.91 -13.41 8.69
C TYR A 269 -5.76 -14.89 8.35
N THR A 270 -6.40 -15.32 7.27
CA THR A 270 -6.22 -16.66 6.70
C THR A 270 -5.90 -16.61 5.21
N LYS A 271 -5.03 -17.51 4.75
CA LYS A 271 -4.77 -17.75 3.32
C LYS A 271 -5.76 -18.73 2.68
N ASN A 272 -6.66 -19.33 3.47
CA ASN A 272 -7.70 -20.25 2.99
C ASN A 272 -9.10 -19.75 3.37
N GLN A 273 -9.95 -19.52 2.37
CA GLN A 273 -11.33 -19.07 2.53
C GLN A 273 -12.16 -19.98 3.43
N GLU A 274 -11.97 -21.30 3.35
CA GLU A 274 -12.72 -22.28 4.14
C GLU A 274 -12.41 -22.17 5.64
N LYS A 275 -11.25 -21.58 5.99
CA LYS A 275 -10.85 -21.35 7.38
C LYS A 275 -11.35 -20.02 7.95
N LEU A 276 -12.09 -19.19 7.19
CA LEU A 276 -12.61 -17.90 7.69
C LEU A 276 -13.38 -18.08 9.00
N GLU A 277 -14.25 -19.09 9.05
CA GLU A 277 -15.09 -19.32 10.23
C GLU A 277 -14.28 -19.78 11.46
N SER A 278 -13.42 -20.78 11.29
CA SER A 278 -12.59 -21.29 12.40
C SER A 278 -11.59 -20.24 12.90
N THR A 279 -11.04 -19.44 11.99
CA THR A 279 -10.11 -18.35 12.32
C THR A 279 -10.83 -17.21 13.04
N CYS A 280 -12.08 -16.90 12.67
CA CYS A 280 -12.92 -15.92 13.36
C CYS A 280 -13.26 -16.39 14.79
N ASN A 281 -13.58 -17.68 14.96
CA ASN A 281 -13.80 -18.26 16.29
C ASN A 281 -12.51 -18.22 17.15
N THR A 282 -11.34 -18.37 16.54
CA THR A 282 -10.04 -18.25 17.23
C THR A 282 -9.83 -16.82 17.76
N ALA A 283 -10.22 -15.80 16.98
CA ALA A 283 -10.18 -14.41 17.43
C ALA A 283 -11.07 -14.18 18.67
N LEU A 284 -12.32 -14.69 18.64
CA LEU A 284 -13.21 -14.63 19.81
C LEU A 284 -12.63 -15.36 21.04
N GLN A 285 -12.04 -16.55 20.84
CA GLN A 285 -11.41 -17.30 21.92
C GLN A 285 -10.25 -16.52 22.55
N GLN A 286 -9.44 -15.85 21.72
CA GLN A 286 -8.34 -15.02 22.22
C GLN A 286 -8.84 -13.85 23.08
N ILE A 287 -9.93 -13.19 22.67
CA ILE A 287 -10.57 -12.12 23.49
C ILE A 287 -10.93 -12.66 24.88
N ASP A 288 -11.49 -13.87 24.94
CA ASP A 288 -11.91 -14.50 26.18
C ASP A 288 -10.72 -14.91 27.07
N GLU A 289 -9.70 -15.55 26.48
CA GLU A 289 -8.52 -16.01 27.19
C GLU A 289 -7.68 -14.84 27.76
N ARG A 290 -7.66 -13.71 27.04
CA ARG A 290 -6.95 -12.50 27.46
C ARG A 290 -7.79 -11.55 28.31
N LEU A 291 -9.10 -11.82 28.45
CA LEU A 291 -10.03 -11.05 29.27
C LEU A 291 -10.05 -9.55 28.89
N TYR A 292 -9.97 -9.22 27.60
CA TYR A 292 -9.88 -7.81 27.15
C TYR A 292 -11.01 -6.92 27.66
N ALA A 293 -12.21 -7.48 27.84
CA ALA A 293 -13.36 -6.74 28.39
C ALA A 293 -13.11 -6.18 29.80
N LYS A 294 -12.32 -6.86 30.65
CA LYS A 294 -12.15 -6.49 32.06
C LYS A 294 -11.54 -5.10 32.26
N GLU A 295 -10.71 -4.64 31.33
CA GLU A 295 -10.10 -3.31 31.41
C GLU A 295 -11.14 -2.19 31.34
N TYR A 296 -12.33 -2.46 30.81
CA TYR A 296 -13.36 -1.46 30.52
C TYR A 296 -14.64 -1.61 31.37
N GLU A 297 -14.74 -2.66 32.20
CA GLU A 297 -15.94 -2.97 33.02
C GLU A 297 -16.29 -1.88 34.04
N ASP A 298 -15.29 -1.13 34.53
CA ASP A 298 -15.49 -0.08 35.53
C ASP A 298 -15.89 1.28 34.90
N ASP A 299 -15.56 1.51 33.63
CA ASP A 299 -15.69 2.82 32.96
C ASP A 299 -16.81 2.86 31.90
N TYR A 300 -17.30 1.71 31.42
CA TYR A 300 -18.26 1.62 30.32
C TYR A 300 -19.45 0.69 30.63
N ASP A 301 -20.66 1.12 30.29
CA ASP A 301 -21.91 0.39 30.50
C ASP A 301 -22.09 -0.78 29.51
N GLN A 302 -21.55 -0.62 28.29
CA GLN A 302 -21.67 -1.61 27.22
C GLN A 302 -20.31 -1.93 26.61
N ILE A 303 -19.95 -3.22 26.65
CA ILE A 303 -18.70 -3.74 26.08
C ILE A 303 -19.06 -4.77 25.01
N LEU A 304 -18.71 -4.48 23.76
CA LEU A 304 -18.97 -5.37 22.62
C LEU A 304 -17.66 -5.97 22.15
N CYS A 305 -17.60 -7.31 22.03
CA CYS A 305 -16.39 -8.02 21.64
C CYS A 305 -16.59 -8.72 20.29
N TYR A 306 -15.78 -8.35 19.31
CA TYR A 306 -15.85 -8.84 17.94
C TYR A 306 -14.60 -9.61 17.53
N GLY A 307 -14.80 -10.82 17.05
CA GLY A 307 -13.79 -11.57 16.32
C GLY A 307 -13.98 -11.33 14.82
N ILE A 308 -12.89 -10.99 14.13
CA ILE A 308 -12.89 -10.79 12.68
C ILE A 308 -11.89 -11.73 12.04
N SER A 309 -12.30 -12.40 10.96
CA SER A 309 -11.36 -13.10 10.09
C SER A 309 -11.38 -12.52 8.69
N PHE A 310 -10.19 -12.22 8.15
CA PHE A 310 -9.99 -11.70 6.81
C PHE A 310 -9.41 -12.74 5.86
N PHE A 311 -9.88 -12.69 4.61
CA PHE A 311 -9.35 -13.42 3.46
C PHE A 311 -9.49 -12.54 2.22
N LYS A 312 -8.37 -11.98 1.75
CA LYS A 312 -8.34 -11.04 0.61
C LYS A 312 -9.35 -9.89 0.83
N LYS A 313 -10.24 -9.64 -0.14
CA LYS A 313 -11.32 -8.64 -0.05
C LYS A 313 -12.58 -9.14 0.65
N ARG A 314 -12.46 -10.15 1.51
CA ARG A 314 -13.58 -10.72 2.26
C ARG A 314 -13.25 -10.78 3.75
N CYS A 315 -14.26 -10.58 4.58
CA CYS A 315 -14.20 -10.85 6.00
C CYS A 315 -15.45 -11.56 6.50
N LEU A 316 -15.32 -12.18 7.66
CA LEU A 316 -16.40 -12.67 8.50
C LEU A 316 -16.24 -12.02 9.88
N VAL A 317 -17.33 -11.47 10.40
CA VAL A 317 -17.39 -10.88 11.74
C VAL A 317 -18.36 -11.70 12.58
N LYS A 318 -17.93 -12.05 13.79
CA LYS A 318 -18.77 -12.63 14.82
C LYS A 318 -18.66 -11.78 16.08
N ILE A 319 -19.75 -11.73 16.83
CA ILE A 319 -19.80 -11.11 18.14
C ILE A 319 -19.95 -12.20 19.20
N LYS A 320 -19.42 -11.93 20.40
CA LYS A 320 -19.61 -12.77 21.58
C LYS A 320 -21.02 -12.70 22.14
#